data_AF-A0AAF6B3C8-F1
#
_entry.id   AF-A0AAF6B3C8-F1
#
_cell.length_a   1.000
_cell.length_b   1.000
_cell.length_c   1.000
_cell.angle_alpha   90.00
_cell.angle_beta   90.00
_cell.angle_gamma   90.00
#
_symmetry.space_group_name_H-M   'P 1'
#
loop_
_entity.id
_entity.type
_entity.pdbx_description
1 polymer ?
#
loop_
_entity_poly.entity_id
_entity_poly.type
_entity_poly.pdbx_seq_one_letter_code
_entity_poly.pdbx_strand_id
1 'polypeptide(L)'
;MGLRAISEGKLAVLLLSGGQGTRLGSKDPKGCFNIGLPSGKSLFQLQAERILRVQKLASQSTTNGKVVKVPWYIMTSPFTDSATKKFFQNRKYFGLEQDQVMFFQQGTLPCISKDGRFIMSNPYKMAMAPDGNGGVYAALKSSRCLEDMARRGIKYVDVYSVDNTLVRVADPLFLGYWIDQGTSCAAKVIKKAYPQERVGVFVHHGKGGPVGVAEYTELGADLQFAINQETGRLAYKWSNVCMHMFSLDFLHTVVEELEKDSIYHLAEKKIQSVDGVIDGIKLEQFIFDSIPYAPSISLFEVIREEEFAPVKNASGATTDSPDTARALLQRLHMGWVVSAGGSIANTGTAYASGVEVSPLLSYAGEGLEDLCRGRTFHASTEIHA
;
A
#
# COMPACT_ATOMS: atom_id res chain seq x y z
N MET A 1 1.28 15.21 -16.84
CA MET A 1 2.60 14.54 -16.84
C MET A 1 2.49 13.05 -16.48
N GLY A 2 1.85 12.67 -15.36
CA GLY A 2 1.77 11.24 -14.97
C GLY A 2 1.07 10.34 -15.98
N LEU A 3 -0.12 10.70 -16.49
CA LEU A 3 -0.81 9.90 -17.53
C LEU A 3 0.06 9.69 -18.78
N ARG A 4 0.87 10.69 -19.16
CA ARG A 4 1.84 10.59 -20.24
C ARG A 4 2.96 9.62 -19.93
N ALA A 5 3.55 9.68 -18.73
CA ALA A 5 4.57 8.72 -18.31
C ALA A 5 4.04 7.28 -18.30
N ILE A 6 2.79 7.09 -17.84
CA ILE A 6 2.11 5.80 -17.84
C ILE A 6 1.89 5.33 -19.27
N SER A 7 1.41 6.19 -20.17
CA SER A 7 1.14 5.81 -21.57
C SER A 7 2.40 5.53 -22.40
N GLU A 8 3.52 6.14 -22.01
CA GLU A 8 4.86 5.82 -22.53
C GLU A 8 5.42 4.48 -21.99
N GLY A 9 4.69 3.79 -21.10
CA GLY A 9 5.08 2.50 -20.54
C GLY A 9 6.19 2.58 -19.48
N LYS A 10 6.34 3.73 -18.82
CA LYS A 10 7.45 3.99 -17.87
C LYS A 10 7.13 3.67 -16.42
N LEU A 11 5.88 3.35 -16.09
CA LEU A 11 5.43 3.06 -14.73
C LEU A 11 5.22 1.56 -14.52
N ALA A 12 5.74 1.05 -13.41
CA ALA A 12 5.33 -0.21 -12.80
C ALA A 12 4.72 0.04 -11.41
N VAL A 13 3.94 -0.91 -10.92
CA VAL A 13 3.43 -0.92 -9.55
C VAL A 13 4.02 -2.12 -8.79
N LEU A 14 4.44 -1.91 -7.55
CA LEU A 14 4.98 -2.92 -6.65
C LEU A 14 4.10 -3.02 -5.41
N LEU A 15 3.46 -4.17 -5.25
CA LEU A 15 2.60 -4.47 -4.12
C LEU A 15 3.36 -5.24 -3.03
N LEU A 16 3.34 -4.71 -1.81
CA LEU A 16 3.83 -5.39 -0.61
C LEU A 16 2.71 -6.28 -0.04
N SER A 17 2.77 -7.59 -0.31
CA SER A 17 1.75 -8.58 0.05
C SER A 17 2.31 -9.76 0.86
N GLY A 18 3.44 -9.59 1.55
CA GLY A 18 4.07 -10.65 2.35
C GLY A 18 3.31 -11.02 3.63
N GLY A 19 2.45 -10.13 4.12
CA GLY A 19 1.71 -10.30 5.37
C GLY A 19 0.50 -11.24 5.26
N GLN A 20 0.37 -12.15 6.23
CA GLN A 20 -0.84 -12.97 6.37
C GLN A 20 -2.02 -12.18 6.98
N GLY A 21 -3.25 -12.59 6.66
CA GLY A 21 -4.49 -12.03 7.21
C GLY A 21 -4.83 -12.50 8.64
N THR A 22 -3.89 -13.02 9.42
CA THR A 22 -4.16 -13.68 10.71
C THR A 22 -4.85 -12.77 11.73
N ARG A 23 -4.48 -11.48 11.79
CA ARG A 23 -5.16 -10.46 12.63
C ARG A 23 -6.62 -10.21 12.23
N LEU A 24 -7.00 -10.60 11.01
CA LEU A 24 -8.36 -10.49 10.49
C LEU A 24 -9.17 -11.80 10.71
N GLY A 25 -8.57 -12.80 11.38
CA GLY A 25 -9.18 -14.12 11.54
C GLY A 25 -9.15 -14.99 10.28
N SER A 26 -8.36 -14.63 9.26
CA SER A 26 -8.23 -15.39 8.02
C SER A 26 -6.88 -16.12 7.93
N LYS A 27 -6.90 -17.32 7.36
CA LYS A 27 -5.69 -18.07 6.99
C LYS A 27 -5.14 -17.65 5.62
N ASP A 28 -5.94 -16.94 4.83
CA ASP A 28 -5.57 -16.51 3.50
C ASP A 28 -4.67 -15.25 3.53
N PRO A 29 -3.91 -14.99 2.44
CA PRO A 29 -3.23 -13.72 2.25
C PRO A 29 -4.22 -12.55 2.37
N LYS A 30 -3.76 -11.44 2.96
CA LYS A 30 -4.65 -10.29 3.24
C LYS A 30 -5.33 -9.74 1.97
N GLY A 31 -4.65 -9.76 0.83
CA GLY A 31 -5.23 -9.29 -0.43
C GLY A 31 -6.46 -10.08 -0.91
N CYS A 32 -6.63 -11.32 -0.47
CA CYS A 32 -7.81 -12.15 -0.78
C CYS A 32 -9.05 -11.73 0.03
N PHE A 33 -8.87 -10.90 1.06
CA PHE A 33 -9.93 -10.55 2.00
C PHE A 33 -11.02 -9.69 1.34
N ASN A 34 -12.28 -10.05 1.61
CA ASN A 34 -13.45 -9.27 1.25
C ASN A 34 -13.92 -8.48 2.48
N ILE A 35 -13.95 -7.16 2.37
CA ILE A 35 -14.33 -6.26 3.48
C ILE A 35 -15.85 -6.07 3.64
N GLY A 36 -16.67 -6.84 2.91
CA GLY A 36 -18.12 -6.77 2.93
C GLY A 36 -18.71 -5.69 2.02
N LEU A 37 -18.02 -5.33 0.93
CA LEU A 37 -18.57 -4.41 -0.08
C LEU A 37 -19.75 -5.06 -0.83
N PRO A 38 -20.71 -4.26 -1.34
CA PRO A 38 -21.82 -4.77 -2.16
C PRO A 38 -21.39 -5.71 -3.29
N SER A 39 -20.27 -5.41 -3.96
CA SER A 39 -19.70 -6.21 -5.05
C SER A 39 -19.11 -7.56 -4.62
N GLY A 40 -18.83 -7.72 -3.32
CA GLY A 40 -18.08 -8.86 -2.78
C GLY A 40 -16.62 -8.95 -3.22
N LYS A 41 -16.06 -7.88 -3.81
CA LYS A 41 -14.68 -7.86 -4.31
C LYS A 41 -13.64 -7.99 -3.19
N SER A 42 -12.55 -8.66 -3.53
CA SER A 42 -11.35 -8.71 -2.70
C SER A 42 -10.49 -7.45 -2.84
N LEU A 43 -9.58 -7.19 -1.89
CA LEU A 43 -8.62 -6.09 -2.01
C LEU A 43 -7.76 -6.22 -3.29
N PHE A 44 -7.33 -7.42 -3.66
CA PHE A 44 -6.61 -7.65 -4.93
C PHE A 44 -7.44 -7.25 -6.15
N GLN A 45 -8.74 -7.58 -6.15
CA GLN A 45 -9.61 -7.24 -7.28
C GLN A 45 -9.81 -5.72 -7.40
N LEU A 46 -10.04 -5.02 -6.28
CA LEU A 46 -10.16 -3.56 -6.29
C LEU A 46 -8.89 -2.89 -6.85
N GLN A 47 -7.71 -3.38 -6.46
CA GLN A 47 -6.42 -2.88 -6.94
C GLN A 47 -6.19 -3.20 -8.42
N ALA A 48 -6.51 -4.42 -8.86
CA ALA A 48 -6.40 -4.82 -10.27
C ALA A 48 -7.31 -3.97 -11.18
N GLU A 49 -8.56 -3.73 -10.76
CA GLU A 49 -9.51 -2.91 -11.51
C GLU A 49 -9.06 -1.44 -11.57
N ARG A 50 -8.40 -0.92 -10.53
CA ARG A 50 -7.74 0.40 -10.57
C ARG A 50 -6.60 0.46 -11.59
N ILE A 51 -5.77 -0.58 -11.67
CA ILE A 51 -4.71 -0.67 -12.69
C ILE A 51 -5.33 -0.67 -14.10
N LEU A 52 -6.34 -1.51 -14.34
CA LEU A 52 -7.06 -1.56 -15.61
C LEU A 52 -7.64 -0.20 -15.99
N ARG A 53 -8.23 0.50 -15.02
CA ARG A 53 -8.79 1.83 -15.24
C ARG A 53 -7.73 2.86 -15.62
N VAL A 54 -6.60 2.89 -14.91
CA VAL A 54 -5.48 3.79 -15.22
C VAL A 54 -4.90 3.51 -16.61
N GLN A 55 -4.76 2.24 -16.99
CA GLN A 55 -4.34 1.88 -18.36
C GLN A 55 -5.29 2.44 -19.41
N LYS A 56 -6.61 2.34 -19.18
CA LYS A 56 -7.63 2.91 -20.07
C LYS A 56 -7.50 4.43 -20.17
N LEU A 57 -7.43 5.13 -19.03
CA LEU A 57 -7.26 6.59 -18.98
C LEU A 57 -5.97 7.05 -19.69
N ALA A 58 -4.87 6.35 -19.44
CA ALA A 58 -3.58 6.64 -20.08
C ALA A 58 -3.64 6.41 -21.60
N SER A 59 -4.25 5.32 -22.05
CA SER A 59 -4.43 5.02 -23.48
C SER A 59 -5.25 6.11 -24.19
N GLN A 60 -6.34 6.56 -23.56
CA GLN A 60 -7.21 7.65 -24.05
C GLN A 60 -6.50 9.00 -24.10
N SER A 61 -5.52 9.24 -23.23
CA SER A 61 -4.74 10.48 -23.22
C SER A 61 -3.70 10.58 -24.36
N THR A 62 -3.54 9.52 -25.17
CA THR A 62 -2.58 9.49 -26.29
C THR A 62 -3.26 9.50 -27.66
N THR A 63 -2.63 10.13 -28.64
CA THR A 63 -3.12 10.22 -30.02
C THR A 63 -3.08 8.89 -30.78
N ASN A 64 -2.27 7.94 -30.33
CA ASN A 64 -1.97 6.73 -31.10
C ASN A 64 -2.78 5.50 -30.64
N GLY A 65 -3.66 5.65 -29.63
CA GLY A 65 -4.51 4.57 -29.14
C GLY A 65 -3.73 3.33 -28.65
N LYS A 66 -2.44 3.48 -28.33
CA LYS A 66 -1.57 2.37 -27.93
C LYS A 66 -2.10 1.76 -26.65
N VAL A 67 -2.30 0.44 -26.64
CA VAL A 67 -2.64 -0.29 -25.42
C VAL A 67 -1.49 -0.17 -24.44
N VAL A 68 -1.78 0.40 -23.28
CA VAL A 68 -0.81 0.60 -22.20
C VAL A 68 -0.91 -0.57 -21.23
N LYS A 69 0.24 -1.14 -20.87
CA LYS A 69 0.37 -2.13 -19.79
C LYS A 69 1.14 -1.51 -18.63
N VAL A 70 0.63 -1.62 -17.42
CA VAL A 70 1.32 -1.25 -16.18
C VAL A 70 1.71 -2.55 -15.48
N PRO A 71 2.99 -2.97 -15.52
CA PRO A 71 3.42 -4.20 -14.87
C PRO A 71 3.16 -4.15 -13.36
N TRP A 72 2.62 -5.25 -12.83
CA TRP A 72 2.32 -5.43 -11.41
C TRP A 72 3.25 -6.47 -10.79
N TYR A 73 4.20 -5.98 -10.02
CA TYR A 73 5.10 -6.81 -9.22
C TYR A 73 4.48 -7.04 -7.86
N ILE A 74 4.20 -8.28 -7.50
CA ILE A 74 3.55 -8.64 -6.24
C ILE A 74 4.56 -9.39 -5.38
N MET A 75 5.03 -8.71 -4.34
CA MET A 75 5.89 -9.32 -3.33
C MET A 75 5.04 -10.16 -2.39
N THR A 76 5.30 -11.46 -2.34
CA THR A 76 4.70 -12.40 -1.41
C THR A 76 5.73 -12.84 -0.37
N SER A 77 5.31 -13.61 0.62
CA SER A 77 6.19 -14.35 1.54
C SER A 77 6.11 -15.84 1.26
N PRO A 78 7.03 -16.67 1.79
CA PRO A 78 6.92 -18.13 1.72
C PRO A 78 5.58 -18.68 2.23
N PHE A 79 4.89 -17.92 3.09
CA PHE A 79 3.62 -18.32 3.68
C PHE A 79 2.38 -17.87 2.90
N THR A 80 2.53 -16.99 1.91
CA THR A 80 1.41 -16.40 1.16
C THR A 80 1.48 -16.68 -0.35
N ASP A 81 2.67 -16.98 -0.89
CA ASP A 81 2.92 -17.07 -2.32
C ASP A 81 1.99 -18.02 -3.08
N SER A 82 1.94 -19.29 -2.66
CA SER A 82 1.14 -20.32 -3.34
C SER A 82 -0.35 -19.98 -3.33
N ALA A 83 -0.87 -19.53 -2.19
CA ALA A 83 -2.27 -19.13 -2.04
C ALA A 83 -2.60 -17.90 -2.92
N THR A 84 -1.72 -16.90 -2.95
CA THR A 84 -1.87 -15.71 -3.79
C THR A 84 -1.88 -16.08 -5.28
N LYS A 85 -0.88 -16.85 -5.76
CA LYS A 85 -0.81 -17.29 -7.17
C LYS A 85 -2.06 -18.05 -7.60
N LYS A 86 -2.51 -19.00 -6.76
CA LYS A 86 -3.73 -19.78 -7.01
C LYS A 86 -4.97 -18.88 -7.07
N PHE A 87 -5.07 -17.90 -6.17
CA PHE A 87 -6.19 -16.95 -6.16
C PHE A 87 -6.27 -16.14 -7.46
N PHE A 88 -5.13 -15.60 -7.92
CA PHE A 88 -5.05 -14.87 -9.20
C PHE A 88 -5.40 -15.74 -10.41
N GLN A 89 -4.85 -16.95 -10.48
CA GLN A 89 -5.16 -17.90 -11.56
C GLN A 89 -6.65 -18.23 -11.62
N ASN A 90 -7.27 -18.55 -10.48
CA ASN A 90 -8.70 -18.85 -10.38
C ASN A 90 -9.60 -17.67 -10.77
N ARG A 91 -9.08 -16.44 -10.67
CA ARG A 91 -9.78 -15.20 -11.02
C ARG A 91 -9.35 -14.63 -12.37
N LYS A 92 -8.60 -15.40 -13.18
CA LYS A 92 -8.08 -15.00 -14.49
C LYS A 92 -7.39 -13.62 -14.43
N TYR A 93 -6.56 -13.43 -13.40
CA TYR A 93 -5.81 -12.20 -13.14
C TYR A 93 -6.69 -10.93 -13.07
N PHE A 94 -7.97 -11.09 -12.73
CA PHE A 94 -8.95 -10.00 -12.62
C PHE A 94 -9.09 -9.17 -13.91
N GLY A 95 -8.81 -9.77 -15.07
CA GLY A 95 -8.86 -9.10 -16.37
C GLY A 95 -7.52 -8.48 -16.82
N LEU A 96 -6.49 -8.45 -15.96
CA LEU A 96 -5.13 -8.14 -16.39
C LEU A 96 -4.58 -9.30 -17.24
N GLU A 97 -3.65 -8.98 -18.12
CA GLU A 97 -2.91 -10.02 -18.85
C GLU A 97 -1.95 -10.75 -17.90
N GLN A 98 -1.74 -12.05 -18.11
CA GLN A 98 -0.87 -12.82 -17.23
C GLN A 98 0.59 -12.36 -17.28
N ASP A 99 1.07 -11.87 -18.43
CA ASP A 99 2.45 -11.45 -18.66
C ASP A 99 2.83 -10.09 -18.03
N GLN A 100 1.83 -9.34 -17.56
CA GLN A 100 2.02 -8.10 -16.80
C GLN A 100 2.00 -8.30 -15.29
N VAL A 101 1.62 -9.49 -14.77
CA VAL A 101 1.62 -9.77 -13.33
C VAL A 101 2.79 -10.70 -12.97
N MET A 102 3.68 -10.24 -12.10
CA MET A 102 4.85 -11.00 -11.66
C MET A 102 4.86 -11.17 -10.15
N PHE A 103 4.93 -12.42 -9.71
CA PHE A 103 5.07 -12.74 -8.30
C PHE A 103 6.54 -13.01 -7.97
N PHE A 104 7.01 -12.44 -6.87
CA PHE A 104 8.32 -12.70 -6.32
C PHE A 104 8.24 -12.79 -4.80
N GLN A 105 9.11 -13.59 -4.19
CA GLN A 105 9.05 -13.86 -2.76
C GLN A 105 10.12 -13.05 -2.04
N GLN A 106 9.73 -12.46 -0.91
CA GLN A 106 10.69 -11.95 0.06
C GLN A 106 11.34 -13.08 0.87
N GLY A 107 12.41 -12.75 1.57
CA GLY A 107 13.13 -13.67 2.43
C GLY A 107 12.42 -13.93 3.76
N THR A 108 13.13 -14.65 4.62
CA THR A 108 12.70 -14.92 6.00
C THR A 108 13.91 -14.90 6.90
N LEU A 109 13.70 -14.44 8.13
CA LEU A 109 14.70 -14.45 9.19
C LEU A 109 14.28 -15.40 10.32
N PRO A 110 15.26 -16.01 11.01
CA PRO A 110 14.97 -16.84 12.17
C PRO A 110 14.45 -15.97 13.31
N CYS A 111 13.46 -16.51 14.02
CA CYS A 111 12.99 -15.94 15.28
C CYS A 111 14.02 -16.20 16.38
N ILE A 112 14.26 -15.21 17.24
CA ILE A 112 15.23 -15.31 18.35
C ILE A 112 14.54 -15.17 19.71
N SER A 113 15.03 -15.86 20.72
CA SER A 113 14.62 -15.67 22.11
C SER A 113 15.24 -14.40 22.70
N LYS A 114 14.76 -13.96 23.87
CA LYS A 114 15.28 -12.76 24.55
C LYS A 114 16.76 -12.85 24.95
N ASP A 115 17.30 -14.06 25.08
CA ASP A 115 18.71 -14.34 25.33
C ASP A 115 19.52 -14.60 24.04
N GLY A 116 18.95 -14.31 22.87
CA GLY A 116 19.66 -14.29 21.59
C GLY A 116 19.84 -15.66 20.91
N ARG A 117 19.12 -16.71 21.34
CA ARG A 117 19.17 -18.03 20.70
C ARG A 117 18.09 -18.17 19.63
N PHE A 118 18.34 -18.98 18.60
CA PHE A 118 17.30 -19.31 17.63
C PHE A 118 16.18 -20.13 18.28
N ILE A 119 14.94 -19.77 17.97
CA ILE A 119 13.75 -20.49 18.42
C ILE A 119 13.50 -21.66 17.45
N MET A 120 13.36 -22.86 17.99
CA MET A 120 13.06 -24.06 17.21
C MET A 120 11.54 -24.25 17.14
N SER A 121 10.98 -24.33 15.93
CA SER A 121 9.55 -24.66 15.72
C SER A 121 9.25 -26.14 15.96
N ASN A 122 10.26 -26.99 15.72
CA ASN A 122 10.32 -28.40 16.08
C ASN A 122 11.81 -28.81 16.21
N PRO A 123 12.15 -30.03 16.66
CA PRO A 123 13.55 -30.43 16.92
C PRO A 123 14.53 -30.28 15.75
N TYR A 124 14.04 -30.16 14.51
CA TYR A 124 14.85 -30.12 13.30
C TYR A 124 14.61 -28.87 12.43
N LYS A 125 13.80 -27.91 12.90
CA LYS A 125 13.40 -26.73 12.11
C LYS A 125 13.30 -25.48 12.94
N MET A 126 14.06 -24.45 12.57
CA MET A 126 13.94 -23.10 13.14
C MET A 126 12.56 -22.49 12.85
N ALA A 127 12.04 -21.74 13.82
CA ALA A 127 10.91 -20.86 13.61
C ALA A 127 11.37 -19.68 12.75
N MET A 128 10.71 -19.48 11.62
CA MET A 128 11.03 -18.43 10.64
C MET A 128 9.89 -17.41 10.57
N ALA A 129 10.21 -16.15 10.31
CA ALA A 129 9.25 -15.10 10.01
C ALA A 129 9.68 -14.33 8.75
N PRO A 130 8.75 -13.68 8.02
CA PRO A 130 9.11 -12.76 6.96
C PRO A 130 10.03 -11.66 7.50
N ASP A 131 10.97 -11.21 6.68
CA ASP A 131 12.04 -10.26 6.99
C ASP A 131 11.60 -8.78 7.03
N GLY A 132 10.31 -8.52 7.27
CA GLY A 132 9.71 -7.18 7.19
C GLY A 132 9.44 -6.71 5.77
N ASN A 133 8.82 -5.54 5.59
CA ASN A 133 8.54 -5.03 4.24
C ASN A 133 9.77 -4.45 3.52
N GLY A 134 10.84 -4.11 4.26
CA GLY A 134 12.14 -3.73 3.74
C GLY A 134 12.89 -4.87 3.06
N GLY A 135 12.51 -6.14 3.32
CA GLY A 135 13.01 -7.29 2.56
C GLY A 135 12.72 -7.22 1.05
N VAL A 136 11.88 -6.27 0.61
CA VAL A 136 11.63 -5.98 -0.81
C VAL A 136 12.90 -5.72 -1.61
N TYR A 137 13.92 -5.08 -1.03
CA TYR A 137 15.14 -4.74 -1.76
C TYR A 137 15.96 -6.00 -2.12
N ALA A 138 16.22 -6.86 -1.14
CA ALA A 138 16.88 -8.14 -1.37
C ALA A 138 16.05 -9.06 -2.29
N ALA A 139 14.73 -9.03 -2.13
CA ALA A 139 13.79 -9.79 -2.97
C ALA A 139 13.84 -9.33 -4.44
N LEU A 140 13.85 -8.01 -4.70
CA LEU A 140 13.95 -7.44 -6.05
C LEU A 140 15.23 -7.87 -6.76
N LYS A 141 16.36 -7.90 -6.04
CA LYS A 141 17.67 -8.36 -6.56
C LYS A 141 17.65 -9.85 -6.88
N SER A 142 17.30 -10.68 -5.90
CA SER A 142 17.37 -12.14 -6.03
C SER A 142 16.38 -12.70 -7.06
N SER A 143 15.23 -12.04 -7.22
CA SER A 143 14.21 -12.41 -8.23
C SER A 143 14.46 -11.84 -9.63
N ARG A 144 15.48 -10.99 -9.77
CA ARG A 144 15.81 -10.29 -11.03
C ARG A 144 14.69 -9.38 -11.54
N CYS A 145 13.85 -8.89 -10.63
CA CYS A 145 12.76 -7.99 -10.96
C CYS A 145 13.29 -6.63 -11.46
N LEU A 146 14.43 -6.16 -10.94
CA LEU A 146 15.05 -4.92 -11.44
C LEU A 146 15.50 -5.05 -12.90
N GLU A 147 16.07 -6.18 -13.30
CA GLU A 147 16.45 -6.43 -14.69
C GLU A 147 15.21 -6.55 -15.61
N ASP A 148 14.12 -7.15 -15.12
CA ASP A 148 12.85 -7.16 -15.87
C ASP A 148 12.27 -5.74 -16.02
N MET A 149 12.27 -4.93 -14.97
CA MET A 149 11.86 -3.52 -15.02
C MET A 149 12.69 -2.74 -16.06
N ALA A 150 14.02 -2.88 -16.02
CA ALA A 150 14.92 -2.25 -16.96
C ALA A 150 14.64 -2.68 -18.42
N ARG A 151 14.48 -3.99 -18.66
CA ARG A 151 14.13 -4.53 -19.99
C ARG A 151 12.81 -4.00 -20.51
N ARG A 152 11.82 -3.77 -19.64
CA ARG A 152 10.51 -3.21 -19.98
C ARG A 152 10.53 -1.68 -20.16
N GLY A 153 11.66 -1.01 -19.89
CA GLY A 153 11.78 0.44 -19.99
C GLY A 153 11.14 1.20 -18.82
N ILE A 154 10.92 0.52 -17.69
CA ILE A 154 10.38 1.13 -16.48
C ILE A 154 11.37 2.15 -15.93
N LYS A 155 10.83 3.30 -15.51
CA LYS A 155 11.58 4.38 -14.84
C LYS A 155 11.05 4.65 -13.44
N TYR A 156 9.77 4.38 -13.23
CA TYR A 156 9.03 4.76 -12.04
C TYR A 156 8.36 3.52 -11.44
N VAL A 157 8.49 3.34 -10.12
CA VAL A 157 7.91 2.21 -9.39
C VAL A 157 7.05 2.75 -8.25
N ASP A 158 5.74 2.60 -8.39
CA ASP A 158 4.74 2.95 -7.37
C ASP A 158 4.59 1.79 -6.38
N VAL A 159 5.07 1.98 -5.16
CA VAL A 159 5.13 0.95 -4.11
C VAL A 159 4.06 1.21 -3.06
N TYR A 160 3.25 0.21 -2.75
CA TYR A 160 2.18 0.34 -1.77
C TYR A 160 1.89 -0.95 -0.98
N SER A 161 1.24 -0.80 0.18
CA SER A 161 0.78 -1.90 1.02
C SER A 161 -0.57 -2.47 0.58
N VAL A 162 -0.74 -3.79 0.64
CA VAL A 162 -1.98 -4.49 0.26
C VAL A 162 -3.20 -4.10 1.10
N ASP A 163 -2.99 -3.60 2.31
CA ASP A 163 -4.05 -3.43 3.30
C ASP A 163 -4.86 -2.14 3.17
N ASN A 164 -4.47 -1.21 2.32
CA ASN A 164 -5.18 0.04 2.12
C ASN A 164 -6.30 -0.10 1.08
N THR A 165 -7.55 -0.07 1.52
CA THR A 165 -8.74 -0.16 0.66
C THR A 165 -8.85 1.03 -0.30
N LEU A 166 -8.41 2.22 0.12
CA LEU A 166 -8.52 3.46 -0.66
C LEU A 166 -7.29 3.78 -1.52
N VAL A 167 -6.31 2.87 -1.59
CA VAL A 167 -5.08 3.12 -2.34
C VAL A 167 -5.36 3.48 -3.81
N ARG A 168 -4.90 4.66 -4.23
CA ARG A 168 -4.87 5.07 -5.64
C ARG A 168 -3.66 4.44 -6.33
N VAL A 169 -3.80 3.18 -6.73
CA VAL A 169 -2.75 2.41 -7.44
C VAL A 169 -2.43 3.08 -8.77
N ALA A 170 -1.15 3.26 -9.07
CA ALA A 170 -0.66 3.92 -10.28
C ALA A 170 -1.17 5.38 -10.43
N ASP A 171 -1.24 6.12 -9.33
CA ASP A 171 -1.81 7.49 -9.31
C ASP A 171 -1.09 8.45 -10.27
N PRO A 172 -1.76 8.88 -11.36
CA PRO A 172 -1.16 9.80 -12.33
C PRO A 172 -0.89 11.20 -11.76
N LEU A 173 -1.62 11.64 -10.73
CA LEU A 173 -1.40 12.94 -10.10
C LEU A 173 -0.11 12.91 -9.29
N PHE A 174 0.04 11.92 -8.42
CA PHE A 174 1.25 11.72 -7.62
C PHE A 174 2.50 11.51 -8.50
N LEU A 175 2.41 10.65 -9.52
CA LEU A 175 3.51 10.46 -10.47
C LEU A 175 3.85 11.76 -11.21
N GLY A 176 2.84 12.51 -11.64
CA GLY A 176 3.03 13.79 -12.33
C GLY A 176 3.73 14.83 -11.45
N TYR A 177 3.30 14.96 -10.21
CA TYR A 177 3.91 15.83 -9.22
C TYR A 177 5.37 15.45 -8.98
N TRP A 178 5.67 14.18 -8.74
CA TRP A 178 7.04 13.75 -8.47
C TRP A 178 7.98 13.99 -9.66
N ILE A 179 7.54 13.72 -10.89
CA ILE A 179 8.32 14.02 -12.09
C ILE A 179 8.63 15.53 -12.18
N ASP A 180 7.66 16.39 -11.84
CA ASP A 180 7.85 17.84 -11.82
C ASP A 180 8.84 18.30 -10.75
N GLN A 181 8.85 17.64 -9.57
CA GLN A 181 9.80 17.94 -8.50
C GLN A 181 11.24 17.46 -8.77
N GLY A 182 11.42 16.40 -9.56
CA GLY A 182 12.74 15.91 -9.95
C GLY A 182 13.57 15.29 -8.81
N THR A 183 12.94 14.81 -7.75
CA THR A 183 13.61 14.14 -6.61
C THR A 183 13.83 12.65 -6.87
N SER A 184 14.69 11.98 -6.09
CA SER A 184 15.03 10.56 -6.31
C SER A 184 13.93 9.60 -5.87
N CYS A 185 13.12 10.01 -4.89
CA CYS A 185 11.95 9.31 -4.40
C CYS A 185 10.88 10.29 -3.91
N ALA A 186 9.66 9.80 -3.76
CA ALA A 186 8.57 10.53 -3.13
C ALA A 186 7.75 9.62 -2.22
N ALA A 187 7.04 10.21 -1.26
CA ALA A 187 6.09 9.50 -0.42
C ALA A 187 4.76 10.25 -0.38
N LYS A 188 3.65 9.52 -0.47
CA LYS A 188 2.35 10.07 -0.04
C LYS A 188 2.34 10.10 1.48
N VAL A 189 1.87 11.21 2.02
CA VAL A 189 1.73 11.41 3.46
C VAL A 189 0.31 11.86 3.79
N ILE A 190 -0.15 11.53 4.99
CA ILE A 190 -1.38 12.10 5.53
C ILE A 190 -1.06 12.92 6.77
N LYS A 191 -1.94 13.86 7.09
CA LYS A 191 -1.87 14.50 8.40
C LYS A 191 -2.16 13.49 9.49
N LYS A 192 -1.36 13.56 10.54
CA LYS A 192 -1.63 12.90 11.80
C LYS A 192 -2.98 13.38 12.36
N ALA A 193 -3.87 12.45 12.67
CA ALA A 193 -5.22 12.77 13.14
C ALA A 193 -5.21 13.33 14.57
N TYR A 194 -4.27 12.86 15.40
CA TYR A 194 -4.06 13.30 16.77
C TYR A 194 -2.61 12.98 17.21
N PRO A 195 -2.05 13.67 18.22
CA PRO A 195 -0.64 13.55 18.62
C PRO A 195 -0.14 12.12 18.83
N GLN A 196 -0.96 11.21 19.35
CA GLN A 196 -0.58 9.84 19.71
C GLN A 196 -1.01 8.79 18.67
N GLU A 197 -1.42 9.19 17.47
CA GLU A 197 -1.74 8.24 16.41
C GLU A 197 -0.54 7.30 16.15
N ARG A 198 -0.80 5.99 16.10
CA ARG A 198 0.21 4.92 15.95
C ARG A 198 0.65 4.78 14.50
N VAL A 199 1.32 5.79 14.01
CA VAL A 199 1.86 5.90 12.65
C VAL A 199 3.26 6.48 12.71
N GLY A 200 4.18 5.95 11.90
CA GLY A 200 5.49 6.57 11.71
C GLY A 200 5.34 7.94 11.05
N VAL A 201 6.25 8.85 11.36
CA VAL A 201 6.25 10.23 10.85
C VAL A 201 7.57 10.56 10.17
N PHE A 202 7.52 11.34 9.10
CA PHE A 202 8.72 11.84 8.45
C PHE A 202 9.42 12.88 9.32
N VAL A 203 10.73 12.70 9.52
CA VAL A 203 11.59 13.55 10.36
C VAL A 203 12.93 13.78 9.68
N HIS A 204 13.63 14.84 10.11
CA HIS A 204 15.08 14.91 9.93
C HIS A 204 15.77 14.24 11.13
N HIS A 205 16.68 13.31 10.87
CA HIS A 205 17.49 12.71 11.94
C HIS A 205 18.56 13.70 12.39
N GLY A 206 18.38 14.29 13.57
CA GLY A 206 19.24 15.36 14.06
C GLY A 206 19.01 16.69 13.32
N LYS A 207 19.75 17.74 13.73
CA LYS A 207 19.62 19.06 13.11
C LYS A 207 20.24 19.06 11.71
N GLY A 208 19.40 19.10 10.68
CA GLY A 208 19.83 19.15 9.27
C GLY A 208 20.35 17.82 8.71
N GLY A 209 20.15 16.71 9.42
CA GLY A 209 20.50 15.39 8.91
C GLY A 209 19.49 14.85 7.89
N PRO A 210 19.72 13.63 7.38
CA PRO A 210 18.90 13.03 6.34
C PRO A 210 17.44 12.89 6.79
N VAL A 211 16.54 12.94 5.82
CA VAL A 211 15.14 12.60 6.05
C VAL A 211 15.04 11.11 6.31
N GLY A 212 14.20 10.73 7.26
CA GLY A 212 13.82 9.35 7.52
C GLY A 212 12.42 9.29 8.10
N VAL A 213 12.03 8.11 8.57
CA VAL A 213 10.77 7.89 9.27
C VAL A 213 11.09 7.46 10.69
N ALA A 214 10.58 8.19 11.66
CA ALA A 214 10.58 7.75 13.05
C ALA A 214 9.29 6.98 13.31
N GLU A 215 9.40 5.72 13.74
CA GLU A 215 8.22 4.95 14.12
C GLU A 215 7.58 5.51 15.40
N TYR A 216 6.29 5.22 15.59
CA TYR A 216 5.55 5.78 16.72
C TYR A 216 6.11 5.32 18.09
N THR A 217 6.82 4.19 18.12
CA THR A 217 7.52 3.67 19.30
C THR A 217 8.85 4.38 19.59
N GLU A 218 9.40 5.09 18.61
CA GLU A 218 10.69 5.77 18.67
C GLU A 218 10.54 7.27 18.96
N LEU A 219 9.36 7.82 18.67
CA LEU A 219 9.06 9.23 18.90
C LEU A 219 8.70 9.47 20.38
N GLY A 220 9.58 10.16 21.12
CA GLY A 220 9.34 10.54 22.52
C GLY A 220 8.07 11.38 22.72
N ALA A 221 7.45 11.29 23.90
CA ALA A 221 6.18 11.94 24.19
C ALA A 221 6.22 13.45 23.89
N ASP A 222 7.26 14.17 24.30
CA ASP A 222 7.39 15.61 24.04
C ASP A 222 7.34 15.96 22.56
N LEU A 223 7.91 15.11 21.69
CA LEU A 223 7.89 15.31 20.24
C LEU A 223 6.51 14.97 19.64
N GLN A 224 5.80 13.99 20.19
CA GLN A 224 4.44 13.64 19.72
C GLN A 224 3.48 14.83 19.84
N PHE A 225 3.62 15.67 20.88
CA PHE A 225 2.78 16.84 21.13
C PHE A 225 3.40 18.16 20.66
N ALA A 226 4.60 18.15 20.09
CA ALA A 226 5.29 19.38 19.70
C ALA A 226 4.46 20.17 18.67
N ILE A 227 4.25 21.45 18.97
CA ILE A 227 3.49 22.39 18.11
C ILE A 227 4.47 23.34 17.42
N ASN A 228 4.33 23.46 16.11
CA ASN A 228 4.96 24.52 15.35
C ASN A 228 4.25 25.85 15.67
N GLN A 229 4.98 26.78 16.28
CA GLN A 229 4.42 28.02 16.84
C GLN A 229 3.87 28.97 15.77
N GLU A 230 4.38 28.92 14.54
CA GLU A 230 3.92 29.78 13.44
C GLU A 230 2.60 29.28 12.84
N THR A 231 2.45 27.96 12.71
CA THR A 231 1.30 27.35 12.04
C THR A 231 0.22 26.87 12.99
N GLY A 232 0.52 26.75 14.30
CA GLY A 232 -0.38 26.16 15.30
C GLY A 232 -0.66 24.67 15.11
N ARG A 233 0.07 24.00 14.20
CA ARG A 233 -0.09 22.59 13.86
C ARG A 233 0.97 21.75 14.56
N LEU A 234 0.76 20.43 14.62
CA LEU A 234 1.81 19.50 15.04
C LEU A 234 3.06 19.71 14.18
N ALA A 235 4.22 19.77 14.84
CA ALA A 235 5.51 19.86 14.18
C ALA A 235 5.80 18.58 13.38
N TYR A 236 5.45 17.42 13.95
CA TYR A 236 5.60 16.10 13.34
C TYR A 236 4.25 15.56 12.87
N LYS A 237 3.74 16.12 11.77
CA LYS A 237 2.38 15.88 11.28
C LYS A 237 2.28 14.95 10.07
N TRP A 238 3.36 14.71 9.34
CA TRP A 238 3.32 13.96 8.09
C TRP A 238 3.58 12.48 8.34
N SER A 239 2.49 11.72 8.38
CA SER A 239 2.50 10.30 8.66
C SER A 239 2.87 9.50 7.41
N ASN A 240 3.76 8.52 7.59
CA ASN A 240 4.05 7.51 6.59
C ASN A 240 2.89 6.52 6.50
N VAL A 241 2.37 6.35 5.28
CA VAL A 241 1.24 5.48 4.96
C VAL A 241 1.64 4.32 4.04
N CYS A 242 2.95 4.07 3.91
CA CYS A 242 3.51 3.00 3.08
C CYS A 242 3.06 3.10 1.62
N MET A 243 3.15 4.32 1.06
CA MET A 243 2.88 4.63 -0.34
C MET A 243 4.04 5.50 -0.84
N HIS A 244 4.92 4.90 -1.64
CA HIS A 244 6.17 5.50 -2.09
C HIS A 244 6.29 5.43 -3.60
N MET A 245 6.97 6.39 -4.20
CA MET A 245 7.38 6.35 -5.59
C MET A 245 8.90 6.34 -5.63
N PHE A 246 9.47 5.34 -6.29
CA PHE A 246 10.90 5.22 -6.47
C PHE A 246 11.28 5.28 -7.94
N SER A 247 12.42 5.91 -8.23
CA SER A 247 13.07 5.71 -9.52
C SER A 247 13.72 4.34 -9.56
N LEU A 248 13.80 3.73 -10.75
CA LEU A 248 14.51 2.47 -10.92
C LEU A 248 15.99 2.59 -10.51
N ASP A 249 16.63 3.72 -10.84
CA ASP A 249 18.02 4.01 -10.50
C ASP A 249 18.22 4.10 -8.98
N PHE A 250 17.27 4.70 -8.25
CA PHE A 250 17.28 4.72 -6.79
C PHE A 250 17.14 3.32 -6.20
N LEU A 251 16.26 2.48 -6.73
CA LEU A 251 16.13 1.08 -6.26
C LEU A 251 17.43 0.29 -6.46
N HIS A 252 18.15 0.49 -7.56
CA HIS A 252 19.47 -0.11 -7.77
C HIS A 252 20.46 0.34 -6.68
N THR A 253 20.52 1.64 -6.40
CA THR A 253 21.40 2.20 -5.36
C THR A 253 21.07 1.60 -3.99
N VAL A 254 19.79 1.57 -3.62
CA VAL A 254 19.34 1.05 -2.31
C VAL A 254 19.69 -0.42 -2.16
N VAL A 255 19.54 -1.23 -3.21
CA VAL A 255 19.88 -2.65 -3.19
C VAL A 255 21.38 -2.90 -2.97
N GLU A 256 22.24 -2.02 -3.51
CA GLU A 256 23.70 -2.14 -3.33
C GLU A 256 24.16 -1.64 -1.95
N GLU A 257 23.52 -0.60 -1.41
CA GLU A 257 23.91 0.00 -0.14
C GLU A 257 23.29 -0.69 1.09
N LEU A 258 22.00 -1.06 1.06
CA LEU A 258 21.35 -1.72 2.20
C LEU A 258 21.97 -3.09 2.52
N GLU A 259 22.53 -3.80 1.54
CA GLU A 259 23.26 -5.05 1.81
C GLU A 259 24.46 -4.83 2.74
N LYS A 260 25.03 -3.63 2.78
CA LYS A 260 26.20 -3.29 3.61
C LYS A 260 25.80 -2.84 5.02
N ASP A 261 24.68 -2.13 5.15
CA ASP A 261 24.27 -1.46 6.39
C ASP A 261 22.77 -1.65 6.67
N SER A 262 22.34 -2.92 6.69
CA SER A 262 20.95 -3.28 6.99
C SER A 262 20.62 -3.05 8.47
N ILE A 263 19.57 -2.26 8.71
CA ILE A 263 18.99 -2.06 10.04
C ILE A 263 17.86 -3.08 10.25
N TYR A 264 17.86 -3.73 11.41
CA TYR A 264 16.79 -4.64 11.82
C TYR A 264 16.06 -4.10 13.04
N HIS A 265 14.75 -3.94 12.88
CA HIS A 265 13.83 -3.55 13.93
C HIS A 265 13.39 -4.77 14.74
N LEU A 266 13.40 -4.66 16.06
CA LEU A 266 13.08 -5.77 16.96
C LEU A 266 11.58 -5.74 17.31
N ALA A 267 10.84 -6.76 16.87
CA ALA A 267 9.42 -6.91 17.19
C ALA A 267 9.19 -8.07 18.17
N GLU A 268 8.83 -7.75 19.42
CA GLU A 268 8.42 -8.76 20.41
C GLU A 268 7.10 -9.42 20.02
N LYS A 269 7.06 -10.76 20.00
CA LYS A 269 5.89 -11.57 19.63
C LYS A 269 5.82 -12.84 20.47
N LYS A 270 4.60 -13.39 20.55
CA LYS A 270 4.38 -14.81 20.91
C LYS A 270 4.69 -15.68 19.70
N ILE A 271 5.60 -16.64 19.87
CA ILE A 271 6.16 -17.49 18.80
C ILE A 271 5.95 -18.95 19.18
N GLN A 272 5.39 -19.74 18.26
CA GLN A 272 5.27 -21.18 18.43
C GLN A 272 6.65 -21.83 18.38
N SER A 273 7.02 -22.55 19.43
CA SER A 273 8.24 -23.34 19.54
C SER A 273 7.94 -24.83 19.79
N VAL A 274 9.00 -25.63 19.84
CA VAL A 274 8.95 -27.05 20.21
C VAL A 274 8.37 -27.29 21.61
N ASP A 275 8.60 -26.37 22.54
CA ASP A 275 8.15 -26.45 23.94
C ASP A 275 6.82 -25.70 24.18
N GLY A 276 6.13 -25.28 23.11
CA GLY A 276 4.92 -24.47 23.18
C GLY A 276 5.14 -23.01 22.77
N VAL A 277 4.16 -22.16 23.06
CA VAL A 277 4.22 -20.74 22.68
C VAL A 277 5.07 -19.95 23.67
N ILE A 278 6.14 -19.32 23.20
CA ILE A 278 7.09 -18.54 24.01
C ILE A 278 7.17 -17.08 23.56
N ASP A 279 7.69 -16.20 24.41
CA ASP A 279 8.07 -14.84 24.01
C ASP A 279 9.38 -14.88 23.21
N GLY A 280 9.36 -14.22 22.06
CA GLY A 280 10.54 -14.09 21.21
C GLY A 280 10.51 -12.79 20.41
N ILE A 281 11.57 -12.59 19.65
CA ILE A 281 11.83 -11.40 18.84
C ILE A 281 11.84 -11.83 17.37
N LYS A 282 11.14 -11.06 16.55
CA LYS A 282 11.28 -11.09 15.09
C LYS A 282 12.12 -9.90 14.66
N LEU A 283 13.01 -10.13 13.71
CA LEU A 283 13.80 -9.10 13.05
C LEU A 283 13.04 -8.69 11.78
N GLU A 284 12.76 -7.40 11.63
CA GLU A 284 12.06 -6.86 10.47
C GLU A 284 12.86 -5.68 9.89
N GLN A 285 13.04 -5.64 8.57
CA GLN A 285 13.49 -4.45 7.87
C GLN A 285 12.27 -3.63 7.46
N PHE A 286 12.40 -2.30 7.45
CA PHE A 286 11.33 -1.44 6.96
C PHE A 286 11.68 -0.81 5.62
N ILE A 287 10.68 -0.71 4.74
CA ILE A 287 10.84 -0.15 3.40
C ILE A 287 11.33 1.31 3.45
N PHE A 288 10.94 2.05 4.49
CA PHE A 288 11.34 3.44 4.65
C PHE A 288 12.76 3.61 5.19
N ASP A 289 13.45 2.53 5.61
CA ASP A 289 14.87 2.60 5.97
C ASP A 289 15.75 2.86 4.73
N SER A 290 15.17 2.83 3.53
CA SER A 290 15.81 3.29 2.29
C SER A 290 15.87 4.81 2.15
N ILE A 291 14.99 5.58 2.83
CA ILE A 291 14.86 7.03 2.62
C ILE A 291 16.16 7.80 2.92
N PRO A 292 16.97 7.46 3.96
CA PRO A 292 18.25 8.11 4.19
C PRO A 292 19.26 8.00 3.04
N TYR A 293 19.10 7.02 2.14
CA TYR A 293 19.95 6.85 0.96
C TYR A 293 19.51 7.75 -0.22
N ALA A 294 18.35 8.41 -0.12
CA ALA A 294 17.87 9.32 -1.15
C ALA A 294 18.54 10.70 -1.01
N PRO A 295 19.17 11.24 -2.06
CA PRO A 295 19.69 12.62 -2.05
C PRO A 295 18.61 13.66 -1.71
N SER A 296 17.37 13.40 -2.14
CA SER A 296 16.20 14.22 -1.83
C SER A 296 14.93 13.39 -1.93
N ILE A 297 13.91 13.79 -1.16
CA ILE A 297 12.56 13.20 -1.17
C ILE A 297 11.51 14.30 -1.29
N SER A 298 10.44 14.03 -2.05
CA SER A 298 9.23 14.85 -2.05
C SER A 298 8.13 14.20 -1.20
N LEU A 299 7.51 14.97 -0.30
CA LEU A 299 6.33 14.53 0.44
C LEU A 299 5.06 15.10 -0.23
N PHE A 300 4.14 14.23 -0.61
CA PHE A 300 2.88 14.58 -1.24
C PHE A 300 1.73 14.36 -0.25
N GLU A 301 1.25 15.44 0.36
CA GLU A 301 0.16 15.38 1.33
C GLU A 301 -1.17 15.07 0.63
N VAL A 302 -1.84 14.00 1.04
CA VAL A 302 -3.15 13.58 0.52
C VAL A 302 -4.24 13.65 1.58
N ILE A 303 -5.49 13.70 1.11
CA ILE A 303 -6.68 13.65 1.97
C ILE A 303 -6.88 12.21 2.44
N ARG A 304 -6.88 12.00 3.76
CA ARG A 304 -6.98 10.67 4.37
C ARG A 304 -8.25 9.94 3.90
N GLU A 305 -9.37 10.65 3.88
CA GLU A 305 -10.68 10.12 3.54
C GLU A 305 -10.81 9.71 2.07
N GLU A 306 -9.88 10.13 1.21
CA GLU A 306 -9.85 9.76 -0.20
C GLU A 306 -8.85 8.64 -0.51
N GLU A 307 -7.80 8.49 0.30
CA GLU A 307 -6.63 7.68 -0.08
C GLU A 307 -6.13 6.72 0.99
N PHE A 308 -6.64 6.76 2.23
CA PHE A 308 -6.12 5.94 3.32
C PHE A 308 -7.21 5.32 4.21
N ALA A 309 -7.46 4.04 4.00
CA ALA A 309 -8.36 3.21 4.78
C ALA A 309 -7.76 1.80 4.99
N PRO A 310 -6.79 1.65 5.91
CA PRO A 310 -6.09 0.39 6.13
C PRO A 310 -6.97 -0.65 6.82
N VAL A 311 -6.70 -1.93 6.54
CA VAL A 311 -7.35 -3.09 7.17
C VAL A 311 -6.31 -3.88 7.96
N LYS A 312 -6.20 -3.59 9.25
CA LYS A 312 -5.20 -4.13 10.19
C LYS A 312 -5.83 -4.96 11.32
N ASN A 313 -7.07 -4.67 11.69
CA ASN A 313 -7.80 -5.27 12.80
C ASN A 313 -9.01 -6.06 12.30
N ALA A 314 -9.49 -7.02 13.10
CA ALA A 314 -10.68 -7.81 12.77
C ALA A 314 -11.96 -6.93 12.67
N SER A 315 -13.00 -7.48 12.04
CA SER A 315 -14.33 -6.85 12.02
C SER A 315 -14.85 -6.60 13.44
N GLY A 316 -15.59 -5.51 13.61
CA GLY A 316 -16.04 -5.01 14.92
C GLY A 316 -15.04 -4.10 15.65
N ALA A 317 -13.77 -4.04 15.23
CA ALA A 317 -12.83 -3.07 15.79
C ALA A 317 -13.18 -1.63 15.34
N THR A 318 -12.96 -0.67 16.24
CA THR A 318 -13.31 0.75 16.06
C THR A 318 -12.40 1.50 15.09
N THR A 319 -11.23 0.94 14.76
CA THR A 319 -10.23 1.53 13.86
C THR A 319 -9.60 0.45 12.99
N ASP A 320 -9.18 0.85 11.78
CA ASP A 320 -8.44 0.03 10.80
C ASP A 320 -9.02 -1.38 10.59
N SER A 321 -10.35 -1.49 10.57
CA SER A 321 -11.10 -2.75 10.40
C SER A 321 -11.79 -2.82 9.04
N PRO A 322 -12.21 -4.01 8.58
CA PRO A 322 -13.03 -4.15 7.38
C PRO A 322 -14.24 -3.21 7.37
N ASP A 323 -14.90 -3.04 8.52
CA ASP A 323 -16.09 -2.20 8.67
C ASP A 323 -15.76 -0.72 8.50
N THR A 324 -14.67 -0.25 9.12
CA THR A 324 -14.23 1.14 8.96
C THR A 324 -13.77 1.43 7.52
N ALA A 325 -13.07 0.50 6.89
CA ALA A 325 -12.58 0.68 5.52
C ALA A 325 -13.72 0.66 4.49
N ARG A 326 -14.69 -0.24 4.66
CA ARG A 326 -15.92 -0.28 3.86
C ARG A 326 -16.69 1.04 3.98
N ALA A 327 -16.87 1.54 5.20
CA ALA A 327 -17.60 2.79 5.44
C ALA A 327 -16.90 4.00 4.81
N LEU A 328 -15.56 4.09 4.89
CA LEU A 328 -14.78 5.17 4.26
C LEU A 328 -14.89 5.13 2.74
N LEU A 329 -14.74 3.96 2.11
CA LEU A 329 -14.88 3.81 0.66
C LEU A 329 -16.30 4.16 0.19
N GLN A 330 -17.33 3.66 0.87
CA GLN A 330 -18.71 3.99 0.51
C GLN A 330 -19.00 5.48 0.67
N ARG A 331 -18.42 6.14 1.68
CA ARG A 331 -18.56 7.60 1.87
C ARG A 331 -17.90 8.38 0.75
N LEU A 332 -16.69 7.99 0.34
CA LEU A 332 -16.00 8.58 -0.80
C LEU A 332 -16.86 8.48 -2.07
N HIS A 333 -17.37 7.29 -2.36
CA HIS A 333 -18.17 7.02 -3.55
C HIS A 333 -19.54 7.73 -3.54
N MET A 334 -20.19 7.88 -2.38
CA MET A 334 -21.36 8.75 -2.25
C MET A 334 -21.03 10.20 -2.62
N GLY A 335 -19.88 10.71 -2.16
CA GLY A 335 -19.38 12.03 -2.53
C GLY A 335 -19.20 12.18 -4.04
N TRP A 336 -18.66 11.17 -4.72
CA TRP A 336 -18.52 11.16 -6.18
C TRP A 336 -19.87 11.21 -6.90
N VAL A 337 -20.84 10.39 -6.50
CA VAL A 337 -22.19 10.38 -7.11
C VAL A 337 -22.89 11.72 -6.94
N VAL A 338 -22.83 12.31 -5.75
CA VAL A 338 -23.42 13.64 -5.49
C VAL A 338 -22.73 14.72 -6.32
N SER A 339 -21.39 14.69 -6.40
CA SER A 339 -20.62 15.63 -7.22
C SER A 339 -20.94 15.51 -8.71
N ALA A 340 -21.29 14.31 -9.19
CA ALA A 340 -21.72 14.03 -10.55
C ALA A 340 -23.20 14.40 -10.84
N GLY A 341 -23.91 14.99 -9.86
CA GLY A 341 -25.30 15.43 -10.01
C GLY A 341 -26.35 14.35 -9.73
N GLY A 342 -25.96 13.24 -9.09
CA GLY A 342 -26.87 12.22 -8.59
C GLY A 342 -27.30 12.45 -7.14
N SER A 343 -28.16 11.58 -6.63
CA SER A 343 -28.58 11.57 -5.22
C SER A 343 -28.59 10.15 -4.64
N ILE A 344 -28.52 10.04 -3.31
CA ILE A 344 -28.52 8.76 -2.60
C ILE A 344 -29.77 8.66 -1.72
N ALA A 345 -30.54 7.58 -1.89
CA ALA A 345 -31.70 7.25 -1.07
C ALA A 345 -31.37 6.16 -0.03
N ASN A 346 -32.20 6.10 1.03
CA ASN A 346 -32.13 5.11 2.10
C ASN A 346 -30.81 5.11 2.90
N THR A 347 -30.26 6.30 3.16
CA THR A 347 -29.15 6.49 4.11
C THR A 347 -29.65 6.40 5.55
N GLY A 348 -30.24 5.27 5.94
CA GLY A 348 -30.69 4.99 7.31
C GLY A 348 -29.53 4.66 8.26
N THR A 349 -29.72 4.86 9.57
CA THR A 349 -28.71 5.13 10.60
C THR A 349 -27.61 4.07 10.86
N ALA A 350 -26.47 4.63 11.29
CA ALA A 350 -25.37 4.08 12.09
C ALA A 350 -24.29 3.20 11.44
N TYR A 351 -24.58 2.25 10.54
CA TYR A 351 -23.51 1.42 9.96
C TYR A 351 -23.81 0.96 8.51
N ALA A 352 -23.02 1.49 7.55
CA ALA A 352 -22.79 0.94 6.21
C ALA A 352 -23.94 0.95 5.17
N SER A 353 -24.61 2.09 4.99
CA SER A 353 -25.61 2.32 3.93
C SER A 353 -25.13 3.37 2.92
N GLY A 354 -24.03 3.09 2.21
CA GLY A 354 -23.58 3.90 1.07
C GLY A 354 -23.49 3.11 -0.22
N VAL A 355 -23.02 3.76 -1.29
CA VAL A 355 -22.84 3.12 -2.61
C VAL A 355 -21.39 2.71 -2.83
N GLU A 356 -21.18 1.71 -3.68
CA GLU A 356 -19.87 1.36 -4.19
C GLU A 356 -19.80 1.73 -5.67
N VAL A 357 -18.82 2.53 -6.10
CA VAL A 357 -18.52 2.74 -7.52
C VAL A 357 -17.39 1.78 -7.92
N SER A 358 -17.63 0.98 -8.95
CA SER A 358 -16.62 0.06 -9.49
C SER A 358 -15.40 0.84 -10.01
N PRO A 359 -14.15 0.44 -9.67
CA PRO A 359 -12.97 1.10 -10.21
C PRO A 359 -12.88 1.07 -11.75
N LEU A 360 -13.50 0.11 -12.41
CA LEU A 360 -13.57 0.07 -13.89
C LEU A 360 -14.38 1.23 -14.47
N LEU A 361 -15.37 1.72 -13.72
CA LEU A 361 -16.22 2.84 -14.09
C LEU A 361 -15.51 4.18 -13.82
N SER A 362 -14.95 4.36 -12.63
CA SER A 362 -14.31 5.61 -12.19
C SER A 362 -13.11 5.34 -11.29
N TYR A 363 -11.99 6.02 -11.53
CA TYR A 363 -10.76 5.87 -10.75
C TYR A 363 -10.76 6.73 -9.48
N ALA A 364 -11.16 7.99 -9.63
CA ALA A 364 -11.12 9.01 -8.58
C ALA A 364 -12.37 9.93 -8.61
N GLY A 365 -13.48 9.44 -9.17
CA GLY A 365 -14.75 10.18 -9.28
C GLY A 365 -15.04 10.75 -10.67
N GLU A 366 -14.12 10.61 -11.63
CA GLU A 366 -14.30 11.08 -13.00
C GLU A 366 -15.27 10.20 -13.81
N GLY A 367 -15.97 10.79 -14.79
CA GLY A 367 -16.74 10.06 -15.80
C GLY A 367 -18.05 9.47 -15.28
N LEU A 368 -18.63 10.09 -14.25
CA LEU A 368 -19.87 9.66 -13.62
C LEU A 368 -21.08 10.52 -14.00
N GLU A 369 -20.86 11.68 -14.61
CA GLU A 369 -21.88 12.70 -14.87
C GLU A 369 -23.03 12.14 -15.73
N ASP A 370 -22.72 11.47 -16.83
CA ASP A 370 -23.73 10.91 -17.73
C ASP A 370 -24.55 9.79 -17.05
N LEU A 371 -23.94 9.05 -16.12
CA LEU A 371 -24.58 7.97 -15.41
C LEU A 371 -25.42 8.46 -14.23
N CYS A 372 -24.96 9.50 -13.52
CA CYS A 372 -25.50 9.89 -12.23
C CYS A 372 -26.48 11.07 -12.31
N ARG A 373 -26.33 11.98 -13.29
CA ARG A 373 -27.09 13.23 -13.34
C ARG A 373 -28.60 12.99 -13.33
N GLY A 374 -29.27 13.56 -12.33
CA GLY A 374 -30.72 13.47 -12.17
C GLY A 374 -31.24 12.10 -11.74
N ARG A 375 -30.36 11.16 -11.37
CA ARG A 375 -30.74 9.83 -10.90
C ARG A 375 -30.56 9.68 -9.39
N THR A 376 -31.31 8.75 -8.83
CA THR A 376 -31.25 8.38 -7.41
C THR A 376 -30.74 6.95 -7.29
N PHE A 377 -29.70 6.76 -6.48
CA PHE A 377 -29.12 5.45 -6.19
C PHE A 377 -29.50 5.02 -4.79
N HIS A 378 -29.69 3.70 -4.60
CA HIS A 378 -29.99 3.15 -3.29
C HIS A 378 -28.70 2.70 -2.60
N ALA A 379 -28.63 2.95 -1.30
CA ALA A 379 -27.58 2.41 -0.43
C ALA A 379 -27.41 0.89 -0.61
N SER A 380 -26.20 0.40 -0.31
CA SER A 380 -25.80 -1.01 -0.40
C SER A 380 -25.84 -1.60 -1.82
N THR A 381 -25.62 -0.76 -2.83
CA THR A 381 -25.55 -1.15 -4.25
C THR A 381 -24.17 -0.84 -4.84
N GLU A 382 -23.72 -1.69 -5.76
CA GLU A 382 -22.58 -1.39 -6.66
C GLU A 382 -23.07 -0.69 -7.94
N ILE A 383 -22.51 0.47 -8.22
CA ILE A 383 -22.61 1.21 -9.47
C ILE A 383 -21.48 0.72 -10.39
N HIS A 384 -21.85 0.07 -11.48
CA HIS A 384 -20.95 -0.46 -12.50
C HIS A 384 -21.44 0.00 -13.89
N ALA A 385 -20.55 -0.14 -14.88
CA ALA A 385 -20.78 0.28 -16.27
C ALA A 385 -21.83 -0.59 -16.99
#